data_AF-A0A839QJ93-F1
#
_entry.id   AF-A0A839QJ93-F1
#
_cell.length_a   1.000
_cell.length_b   1.000
_cell.length_c   1.000
_cell.angle_alpha   90.00
_cell.angle_beta   90.00
_cell.angle_gamma   90.00
#
_symmetry.space_group_name_H-M   'P 1'
#
loop_
_entity.id
_entity.type
_entity.pdbx_description
1 polymer ?
#
loop_
_entity_poly.entity_id
_entity_poly.type
_entity_poly.pdbx_seq_one_letter_code
_entity_poly.pdbx_strand_id
1 'polypeptide(L)'
;MATTAPAQPIPTGAPILIPAGKTFSPTEITFFQGKGNRTLEQAIDEADVLVSCPHSGDAVPEELAPFLAPEFTHRLQFDYSDRTTGPVVRAWAEIDPRIIYVENPHPRLLRDPNRAKPADLAAQLRQAFERVRAAGAWNRVDLTGIDTIRPVTFSFYPLLKVPGSDAELTAMVKAFEQVAERGLGVYEATRDSLRTAMLTAAIKRAAATGTQQNITTLSFHDTMNHTATRDGAVNVERAPKDRLPDVVALSNRGDKQGNRRGSEVITMDPDQLRTLAECHRIGFNVSDPAAVALNTPYLGSQEIIAAGEEFRELTDATFILTAGTSRVRVGAVQAEFLREHLLGERATAELTRPGTGWPEEDTQWTATLARHCQTSWDEFRAYQAGQDS
;
A
#
# COMPACT_ATOMS: atom_id res chain seq x y z
N MET A 1 -41.16 7.88 24.80
CA MET A 1 -40.94 6.58 24.12
C MET A 1 -40.11 6.85 22.88
N ALA A 2 -38.82 6.53 22.92
CA ALA A 2 -37.94 6.70 21.76
C ALA A 2 -38.21 5.53 20.81
N THR A 3 -38.77 5.82 19.64
CA THR A 3 -38.92 4.87 18.55
C THR A 3 -37.54 4.52 18.01
N THR A 4 -36.99 3.39 18.44
CA THR A 4 -35.85 2.74 17.80
C THR A 4 -36.22 2.44 16.36
N ALA A 5 -35.57 3.10 15.40
CA ALA A 5 -35.69 2.75 13.99
C ALA A 5 -35.39 1.24 13.82
N PRO A 6 -36.14 0.52 12.98
CA PRO A 6 -35.87 -0.90 12.74
C PRO A 6 -34.45 -1.07 12.21
N ALA A 7 -33.72 -2.04 12.78
CA ALA A 7 -32.40 -2.42 12.31
C ALA A 7 -32.49 -2.82 10.83
N GLN A 8 -31.79 -2.07 9.97
CA GLN A 8 -31.64 -2.40 8.56
C GLN A 8 -31.06 -3.82 8.43
N PRO A 9 -31.54 -4.66 7.49
CA PRO A 9 -31.02 -6.01 7.30
C PRO A 9 -29.53 -5.98 6.96
N ILE A 10 -28.76 -6.84 7.62
CA ILE A 10 -27.32 -7.00 7.38
C ILE A 10 -27.15 -7.62 5.97
N PRO A 11 -26.39 -6.98 5.07
CA PRO A 11 -26.20 -7.51 3.73
C PRO A 11 -25.46 -8.86 3.72
N THR A 12 -25.88 -9.81 2.89
CA THR A 12 -25.25 -11.14 2.73
C THR A 12 -24.25 -11.17 1.58
N GLY A 13 -22.99 -11.48 1.86
CA GLY A 13 -21.96 -11.75 0.84
C GLY A 13 -20.70 -12.31 1.49
N ALA A 14 -20.44 -13.61 1.30
CA ALA A 14 -19.33 -14.28 1.96
C ALA A 14 -17.98 -13.70 1.51
N PRO A 15 -17.01 -13.50 2.43
CA PRO A 15 -15.65 -13.15 2.07
C PRO A 15 -15.03 -14.13 1.08
N ILE A 16 -14.15 -13.64 0.23
CA ILE A 16 -13.31 -14.47 -0.64
C ILE A 16 -12.17 -15.04 0.20
N LEU A 17 -11.97 -16.36 0.10
CA LEU A 17 -10.95 -17.07 0.89
C LEU A 17 -9.79 -17.57 0.03
N ILE A 18 -8.58 -17.55 0.60
CA ILE A 18 -7.42 -18.28 0.10
C ILE A 18 -7.50 -19.72 0.65
N PRO A 19 -7.35 -20.77 -0.18
CA PRO A 19 -7.41 -22.15 0.30
C PRO A 19 -6.44 -22.43 1.46
N ALA A 20 -6.91 -23.18 2.45
CA ALA A 20 -6.09 -23.55 3.60
C ALA A 20 -4.78 -24.22 3.17
N GLY A 21 -3.69 -23.88 3.85
CA GLY A 21 -2.36 -24.42 3.56
C GLY A 21 -1.63 -23.77 2.38
N LYS A 22 -2.23 -22.80 1.67
CA LYS A 22 -1.53 -22.09 0.59
C LYS A 22 -0.31 -21.35 1.14
N THR A 23 0.84 -21.65 0.54
CA THR A 23 2.07 -20.88 0.65
C THR A 23 2.35 -20.23 -0.70
N PHE A 24 2.64 -18.94 -0.68
CA PHE A 24 3.05 -18.18 -1.85
C PHE A 24 4.57 -18.27 -2.01
N SER A 25 5.03 -18.29 -3.24
CA SER A 25 6.45 -18.20 -3.59
C SER A 25 6.82 -16.78 -4.01
N PRO A 26 8.09 -16.38 -3.88
CA PRO A 26 8.58 -15.10 -4.41
C PRO A 26 8.24 -14.90 -5.89
N THR A 27 8.30 -15.98 -6.69
CA THR A 27 7.96 -15.95 -8.12
C THR A 27 6.49 -15.68 -8.36
N GLU A 28 5.57 -16.15 -7.53
CA GLU A 28 4.12 -15.88 -7.70
C GLU A 28 3.78 -14.41 -7.45
N ILE A 29 4.51 -13.74 -6.55
CA ILE A 29 4.19 -12.38 -6.10
C ILE A 29 5.04 -11.29 -6.74
N THR A 30 6.01 -11.66 -7.58
CA THR A 30 6.90 -10.71 -8.28
C THR A 30 6.51 -10.58 -9.74
N PHE A 31 6.32 -9.36 -10.22
CA PHE A 31 5.89 -9.04 -11.58
C PHE A 31 6.90 -8.08 -12.23
N PHE A 32 7.19 -8.33 -13.50
CA PHE A 32 8.10 -7.53 -14.30
C PHE A 32 7.85 -7.85 -15.78
N GLN A 33 8.26 -6.93 -16.65
CA GLN A 33 8.05 -7.07 -18.08
C GLN A 33 8.75 -8.32 -18.62
N GLY A 34 8.03 -9.09 -19.43
CA GLY A 34 8.58 -10.27 -20.10
C GLY A 34 8.76 -11.49 -19.19
N LYS A 35 8.19 -11.51 -17.98
CA LYS A 35 8.20 -12.68 -17.08
C LYS A 35 7.77 -13.95 -17.84
N GLY A 36 8.59 -15.00 -17.73
CA GLY A 36 8.44 -16.26 -18.47
C GLY A 36 9.38 -16.37 -19.68
N ASN A 37 9.78 -15.24 -20.27
CA ASN A 37 10.79 -15.15 -21.34
C ASN A 37 12.09 -14.48 -20.87
N ARG A 38 12.00 -13.66 -19.81
CA ARG A 38 13.10 -12.94 -19.16
C ARG A 38 13.27 -13.45 -17.73
N THR A 39 14.52 -13.52 -17.24
CA THR A 39 14.82 -13.90 -15.85
C THR A 39 14.67 -12.72 -14.90
N LEU A 40 14.54 -12.99 -13.60
CA LEU A 40 14.45 -11.94 -12.59
C LEU A 40 15.77 -11.15 -12.48
N GLU A 41 16.91 -11.81 -12.66
CA GLU A 41 18.23 -11.17 -12.67
C GLU A 41 18.33 -10.14 -13.79
N GLN A 42 17.87 -10.51 -15.00
CA GLN A 42 17.79 -9.56 -16.12
C GLN A 42 16.88 -8.38 -15.80
N ALA A 43 15.75 -8.61 -15.11
CA ALA A 43 14.86 -7.54 -14.65
C ALA A 43 15.56 -6.57 -13.67
N ILE A 44 16.25 -7.12 -12.69
CA ILE A 44 17.00 -6.36 -11.67
C ILE A 44 18.10 -5.51 -12.33
N ASP A 45 18.75 -6.04 -13.37
CA ASP A 45 19.82 -5.36 -14.09
C ASP A 45 19.36 -4.12 -14.88
N GLU A 46 18.07 -3.94 -15.15
CA GLU A 46 17.55 -2.77 -15.87
C GLU A 46 16.65 -1.87 -15.02
N ALA A 47 16.03 -2.42 -13.97
CA ALA A 47 15.06 -1.68 -13.18
C ALA A 47 15.70 -0.55 -12.34
N ASP A 48 14.94 0.55 -12.23
CA ASP A 48 15.23 1.71 -11.40
C ASP A 48 14.14 2.02 -10.37
N VAL A 49 12.97 1.36 -10.46
CA VAL A 49 11.89 1.45 -9.46
C VAL A 49 11.48 0.08 -8.94
N LEU A 50 11.54 -0.10 -7.63
CA LEU A 50 10.87 -1.21 -6.95
C LEU A 50 9.52 -0.72 -6.44
N VAL A 51 8.43 -1.25 -7.00
CA VAL A 51 7.08 -0.94 -6.58
C VAL A 51 6.58 -2.01 -5.61
N SER A 52 6.01 -1.60 -4.48
CA SER A 52 5.37 -2.47 -3.51
C SER A 52 3.91 -2.08 -3.33
N CYS A 53 3.00 -3.05 -3.25
CA CYS A 53 1.59 -2.81 -2.89
C CYS A 53 1.25 -3.59 -1.62
N PRO A 54 1.62 -3.08 -0.43
CA PRO A 54 1.45 -3.79 0.83
C PRO A 54 0.00 -4.16 1.17
N HIS A 55 -0.98 -3.47 0.59
CA HIS A 55 -2.39 -3.62 0.93
C HIS A 55 -3.25 -4.12 -0.24
N SER A 56 -2.63 -4.53 -1.36
CA SER A 56 -3.32 -5.02 -2.56
C SER A 56 -4.08 -6.33 -2.34
N GLY A 57 -3.49 -7.27 -1.60
CA GLY A 57 -4.14 -8.53 -1.24
C GLY A 57 -5.45 -8.30 -0.47
N ASP A 58 -6.50 -9.03 -0.85
CA ASP A 58 -7.83 -8.88 -0.25
C ASP A 58 -8.38 -10.23 0.29
N ALA A 59 -8.11 -11.34 -0.38
CA ALA A 59 -8.57 -12.68 -0.02
C ALA A 59 -8.08 -13.14 1.36
N VAL A 60 -8.99 -13.57 2.24
CA VAL A 60 -8.65 -13.99 3.60
C VAL A 60 -8.22 -15.45 3.64
N PRO A 61 -7.09 -15.82 4.27
CA PRO A 61 -6.75 -17.22 4.48
C PRO A 61 -7.87 -17.99 5.18
N GLU A 62 -8.25 -19.15 4.64
CA GLU A 62 -9.38 -19.97 5.12
C GLU A 62 -9.24 -20.35 6.61
N GLU A 63 -8.01 -20.52 7.10
CA GLU A 63 -7.73 -20.77 8.53
C GLU A 63 -8.22 -19.66 9.46
N LEU A 64 -8.41 -18.43 8.93
CA LEU A 64 -8.93 -17.31 9.70
C LEU A 64 -10.46 -17.19 9.64
N ALA A 65 -11.13 -17.90 8.74
CA ALA A 65 -12.58 -17.83 8.56
C ALA A 65 -13.38 -18.06 9.87
N PRO A 66 -13.01 -18.98 10.78
CA PRO A 66 -13.71 -19.15 12.06
C PRO A 66 -13.70 -17.90 12.94
N PHE A 67 -12.71 -17.02 12.78
CA PHE A 67 -12.51 -15.81 13.57
C PHE A 67 -13.16 -14.56 12.95
N LEU A 68 -13.62 -14.61 11.69
CA LEU A 68 -14.23 -13.46 11.02
C LEU A 68 -15.61 -13.14 11.60
N ALA A 69 -15.88 -11.86 11.85
CA ALA A 69 -17.22 -11.42 12.25
C ALA A 69 -18.25 -11.79 11.15
N PRO A 70 -19.46 -12.25 11.51
CA PRO A 70 -20.47 -12.65 10.51
C PRO A 70 -20.94 -11.48 9.63
N GLU A 71 -20.78 -10.24 10.09
CA GLU A 71 -21.08 -9.02 9.35
C GLU A 71 -19.98 -8.65 8.34
N PHE A 72 -18.82 -9.32 8.37
CA PHE A 72 -17.73 -9.05 7.46
C PHE A 72 -18.04 -9.61 6.08
N THR A 73 -18.46 -8.72 5.17
CA THR A 73 -18.85 -9.07 3.81
C THR A 73 -17.69 -8.93 2.83
N HIS A 74 -17.85 -9.49 1.63
CA HIS A 74 -16.95 -9.27 0.49
C HIS A 74 -16.73 -7.77 0.17
N ARG A 75 -17.78 -6.94 0.27
CA ARG A 75 -17.65 -5.47 0.14
C ARG A 75 -16.72 -4.87 1.18
N LEU A 76 -16.90 -5.22 2.46
CA LEU A 76 -16.05 -4.70 3.54
C LEU A 76 -14.62 -5.22 3.46
N GLN A 77 -14.46 -6.45 3.00
CA GLN A 77 -13.15 -7.05 2.72
C GLN A 77 -12.36 -6.21 1.72
N PHE A 78 -13.01 -5.81 0.62
CA PHE A 78 -12.39 -5.05 -0.44
C PHE A 78 -12.25 -3.55 -0.10
N ASP A 79 -13.18 -2.99 0.67
CA ASP A 79 -13.04 -1.63 1.21
C ASP A 79 -11.83 -1.52 2.15
N TYR A 80 -11.55 -2.59 2.91
CA TYR A 80 -10.44 -2.68 3.86
C TYR A 80 -9.08 -3.03 3.22
N SER A 81 -9.02 -3.32 1.91
CA SER A 81 -7.79 -3.47 1.14
C SER A 81 -7.56 -2.26 0.22
N ASP A 82 -6.37 -2.18 -0.38
CA ASP A 82 -6.04 -1.25 -1.48
C ASP A 82 -6.11 -2.03 -2.80
N ARG A 83 -7.18 -2.81 -3.01
CA ARG A 83 -7.20 -3.82 -4.08
C ARG A 83 -7.07 -3.26 -5.49
N THR A 84 -7.31 -1.96 -5.68
CA THR A 84 -7.23 -1.34 -7.01
C THR A 84 -5.78 -1.10 -7.42
N THR A 85 -4.86 -1.05 -6.46
CA THR A 85 -3.41 -0.94 -6.73
C THR A 85 -2.86 -2.14 -7.50
N GLY A 86 -3.25 -3.35 -7.13
CA GLY A 86 -2.71 -4.59 -7.70
C GLY A 86 -2.84 -4.65 -9.22
N PRO A 87 -4.05 -4.59 -9.79
CA PRO A 87 -4.25 -4.63 -11.23
C PRO A 87 -3.54 -3.50 -11.99
N VAL A 88 -3.56 -2.27 -11.46
CA VAL A 88 -2.89 -1.11 -12.08
C VAL A 88 -1.38 -1.32 -12.14
N VAL A 89 -0.76 -1.75 -11.04
CA VAL A 89 0.70 -1.92 -10.98
C VAL A 89 1.15 -3.18 -11.73
N ARG A 90 0.37 -4.26 -11.76
CA ARG A 90 0.63 -5.40 -12.66
C ARG A 90 0.64 -4.95 -14.12
N ALA A 91 -0.38 -4.21 -14.56
CA ALA A 91 -0.46 -3.70 -15.93
C ALA A 91 0.70 -2.73 -16.25
N TRP A 92 1.17 -1.93 -15.28
CA TRP A 92 2.36 -1.10 -15.46
C TRP A 92 3.64 -1.95 -15.58
N ALA A 93 3.81 -2.96 -14.72
CA ALA A 93 4.96 -3.86 -14.76
C ALA A 93 5.01 -4.69 -16.06
N GLU A 94 3.87 -4.91 -16.71
CA GLU A 94 3.81 -5.58 -18.03
C GLU A 94 4.36 -4.71 -19.17
N ILE A 95 4.27 -3.38 -19.07
CA ILE A 95 4.64 -2.45 -20.15
C ILE A 95 5.95 -1.70 -19.92
N ASP A 96 6.41 -1.59 -18.67
CA ASP A 96 7.62 -0.86 -18.32
C ASP A 96 8.73 -1.81 -17.83
N PRO A 97 9.80 -2.05 -18.61
CA PRO A 97 10.88 -2.95 -18.22
C PRO A 97 11.76 -2.41 -17.09
N ARG A 98 11.58 -1.13 -16.71
CA ARG A 98 12.39 -0.44 -15.70
C ARG A 98 11.78 -0.53 -14.30
N ILE A 99 10.67 -1.24 -14.13
CA ILE A 99 10.10 -1.48 -12.81
C ILE A 99 10.06 -2.97 -12.46
N ILE A 100 10.18 -3.26 -11.16
CA ILE A 100 9.83 -4.55 -10.58
C ILE A 100 8.72 -4.31 -9.56
N TYR A 101 7.65 -5.08 -9.66
CA TYR A 101 6.52 -5.00 -8.74
C TYR A 101 6.48 -6.23 -7.82
N VAL A 102 6.32 -6.00 -6.52
CA VAL A 102 6.06 -7.03 -5.51
C VAL A 102 4.70 -6.81 -4.87
N GLU A 103 3.85 -7.83 -4.96
CA GLU A 103 2.48 -7.81 -4.45
C GLU A 103 2.37 -8.53 -3.10
N ASN A 104 1.71 -7.91 -2.11
CA ASN A 104 1.36 -8.66 -0.91
C ASN A 104 0.12 -9.53 -1.20
N PRO A 105 0.23 -10.88 -1.17
CA PRO A 105 -0.90 -11.75 -1.49
C PRO A 105 -1.94 -11.82 -0.36
N HIS A 106 -1.61 -11.35 0.84
CA HIS A 106 -2.47 -11.40 2.01
C HIS A 106 -3.07 -10.03 2.34
N PRO A 107 -4.30 -9.98 2.88
CA PRO A 107 -4.92 -8.75 3.32
C PRO A 107 -4.24 -8.20 4.56
N ARG A 108 -4.24 -6.86 4.68
CA ARG A 108 -3.73 -6.16 5.86
C ARG A 108 -4.45 -6.55 7.17
N LEU A 109 -5.60 -7.23 7.07
CA LEU A 109 -6.28 -7.89 8.18
C LEU A 109 -5.36 -8.84 8.95
N LEU A 110 -4.55 -9.63 8.23
CA LEU A 110 -3.68 -10.66 8.81
C LEU A 110 -2.60 -10.04 9.70
N ARG A 111 -1.89 -9.06 9.15
CA ARG A 111 -1.00 -8.15 9.86
C ARG A 111 -0.69 -7.05 8.86
N ASP A 112 -0.86 -5.81 9.27
CA ASP A 112 -0.55 -4.68 8.40
C ASP A 112 0.98 -4.59 8.17
N PRO A 113 1.52 -4.88 6.96
CA PRO A 113 2.96 -4.73 6.66
C PRO A 113 3.45 -3.29 6.79
N ASN A 114 2.52 -2.34 6.84
CA ASN A 114 2.75 -0.92 6.95
C ASN A 114 2.72 -0.43 8.42
N ARG A 115 2.88 -1.36 9.35
CA ARG A 115 3.14 -1.15 10.77
C ARG A 115 4.40 -1.90 11.16
N ALA A 116 5.12 -1.39 12.17
CA ALA A 116 6.25 -2.11 12.73
C ALA A 116 5.80 -3.49 13.24
N LYS A 117 6.60 -4.53 12.99
CA LYS A 117 6.30 -5.88 13.48
C LYS A 117 6.23 -5.84 15.03
N PRO A 118 5.12 -6.30 15.64
CA PRO A 118 4.96 -6.19 17.07
C PRO A 118 5.88 -7.17 17.79
N ALA A 119 6.47 -6.74 18.92
CA ALA A 119 7.27 -7.62 19.77
C ALA A 119 6.42 -8.70 20.45
N ASP A 120 5.17 -8.38 20.77
CA ASP A 120 4.17 -9.31 21.33
C ASP A 120 2.82 -9.05 20.66
N LEU A 121 2.47 -9.90 19.69
CA LEU A 121 1.23 -9.81 18.95
C LEU A 121 0.01 -10.08 19.84
N ALA A 122 0.13 -11.03 20.77
CA ALA A 122 -0.97 -11.41 21.66
C ALA A 122 -1.34 -10.27 22.60
N ALA A 123 -0.35 -9.59 23.17
CA ALA A 123 -0.56 -8.42 24.02
C ALA A 123 -1.24 -7.28 23.26
N GLN A 124 -0.75 -6.95 22.04
CA GLN A 124 -1.37 -5.90 21.22
C GLN A 124 -2.82 -6.24 20.86
N LEU A 125 -3.09 -7.47 20.41
CA LEU A 125 -4.44 -7.88 20.01
C LEU A 125 -5.40 -7.91 21.20
N ARG A 126 -4.95 -8.36 22.38
CA ARG A 126 -5.72 -8.28 23.63
C ARG A 126 -6.12 -6.84 23.94
N GLN A 127 -5.15 -5.92 23.91
CA GLN A 127 -5.39 -4.51 24.17
C GLN A 127 -6.33 -3.88 23.12
N ALA A 128 -6.23 -4.30 21.85
CA ALA A 128 -7.12 -3.81 20.80
C ALA A 128 -8.58 -4.23 21.06
N PHE A 129 -8.81 -5.49 21.44
CA PHE A 129 -10.14 -5.95 21.83
C PHE A 129 -10.67 -5.24 23.08
N GLU A 130 -9.82 -4.96 24.08
CA GLU A 130 -10.22 -4.20 25.27
C GLU A 130 -10.68 -2.78 24.91
N ARG A 131 -9.95 -2.06 24.04
CA ARG A 131 -10.35 -0.73 23.58
C ARG A 131 -11.66 -0.77 22.78
N VAL A 132 -11.85 -1.77 21.92
CA VAL A 132 -13.12 -1.94 21.18
C VAL A 132 -14.29 -2.23 22.12
N ARG A 133 -14.11 -3.12 23.11
CA ARG A 133 -15.15 -3.41 24.11
C ARG A 133 -15.52 -2.16 24.90
N ALA A 134 -14.53 -1.37 25.32
CA ALA A 134 -14.75 -0.13 26.06
C ALA A 134 -15.49 0.93 25.23
N ALA A 135 -15.18 1.05 23.93
CA ALA A 135 -15.88 1.94 23.03
C ALA A 135 -17.33 1.49 22.76
N GLY A 136 -17.59 0.18 22.77
CA GLY A 136 -18.87 -0.43 22.40
C GLY A 136 -19.00 -0.64 20.89
N ALA A 137 -19.93 -1.52 20.50
CA ALA A 137 -20.09 -1.91 19.11
C ALA A 137 -20.39 -0.69 18.21
N TRP A 138 -19.74 -0.64 17.04
CA TRP A 138 -19.91 0.40 16.01
C TRP A 138 -19.46 1.81 16.40
N ASN A 139 -18.83 1.98 17.56
CA ASN A 139 -18.33 3.28 17.99
C ASN A 139 -16.87 3.48 17.55
N ARG A 140 -16.51 4.74 17.36
CA ARG A 140 -15.13 5.14 17.10
C ARG A 140 -14.21 4.69 18.24
N VAL A 141 -13.12 4.04 17.88
CA VAL A 141 -12.08 3.60 18.81
C VAL A 141 -10.71 4.08 18.33
N ASP A 142 -9.86 4.50 19.26
CA ASP A 142 -8.46 4.80 18.98
C ASP A 142 -7.59 3.54 19.18
N LEU A 143 -7.07 3.02 18.07
CA LEU A 143 -6.17 1.87 18.05
C LEU A 143 -4.70 2.27 17.81
N THR A 144 -4.37 3.56 17.90
CA THR A 144 -3.01 4.05 17.71
C THR A 144 -2.02 3.27 18.59
N GLY A 145 -0.97 2.74 17.94
CA GLY A 145 0.11 1.97 18.56
C GLY A 145 -0.18 0.47 18.75
N ILE A 146 -1.39 -0.01 18.43
CA ILE A 146 -1.80 -1.42 18.58
C ILE A 146 -2.65 -1.91 17.41
N ASP A 147 -2.55 -1.25 16.26
CA ASP A 147 -3.38 -1.50 15.07
C ASP A 147 -2.71 -2.40 14.04
N THR A 148 -1.65 -3.13 14.42
CA THR A 148 -0.98 -4.12 13.57
C THR A 148 -1.93 -5.22 13.10
N ILE A 149 -2.87 -5.63 13.96
CA ILE A 149 -4.07 -6.40 13.61
C ILE A 149 -5.27 -5.62 14.15
N ARG A 150 -6.19 -5.23 13.28
CA ARG A 150 -7.39 -4.49 13.70
C ARG A 150 -8.56 -5.46 13.86
N PRO A 151 -9.24 -5.47 15.03
CA PRO A 151 -10.49 -6.20 15.21
C PRO A 151 -11.69 -5.55 14.50
N VAL A 152 -11.54 -4.31 14.02
CA VAL A 152 -12.56 -3.52 13.32
C VAL A 152 -11.96 -2.76 12.13
N THR A 153 -12.77 -2.43 11.11
CA THR A 153 -12.35 -1.62 9.96
C THR A 153 -11.99 -0.18 10.38
N PHE A 154 -11.52 0.63 9.43
CA PHE A 154 -11.31 2.07 9.64
C PHE A 154 -12.59 2.84 9.95
N SER A 155 -13.74 2.30 9.53
CA SER A 155 -15.07 2.83 9.81
C SER A 155 -15.75 2.12 11.00
N PHE A 156 -14.96 1.35 11.78
CA PHE A 156 -15.37 0.69 13.03
C PHE A 156 -16.41 -0.44 12.89
N TYR A 157 -16.42 -1.10 11.73
CA TYR A 157 -17.21 -2.31 11.49
C TYR A 157 -16.44 -3.54 12.03
N PRO A 158 -17.09 -4.49 12.73
CA PRO A 158 -16.45 -5.73 13.17
C PRO A 158 -15.78 -6.47 12.01
N LEU A 159 -14.49 -6.76 12.18
CA LEU A 159 -13.72 -7.65 11.30
C LEU A 159 -13.57 -9.02 11.95
N LEU A 160 -13.29 -9.04 13.24
CA LEU A 160 -13.04 -10.24 14.03
C LEU A 160 -14.11 -10.45 15.09
N LYS A 161 -14.49 -11.70 15.31
CA LYS A 161 -15.26 -12.11 16.47
C LYS A 161 -14.46 -11.80 17.72
N VAL A 162 -15.11 -11.17 18.69
CA VAL A 162 -14.50 -10.91 20.00
C VAL A 162 -14.29 -12.26 20.71
N PRO A 163 -13.05 -12.61 21.11
CA PRO A 163 -12.81 -13.84 21.86
C PRO A 163 -13.59 -13.84 23.18
N GLY A 164 -14.26 -14.96 23.48
CA GLY A 164 -14.99 -15.20 24.73
C GLY A 164 -14.09 -15.67 25.88
N SER A 165 -12.86 -16.09 25.59
CA SER A 165 -11.88 -16.56 26.58
C SER A 165 -10.44 -16.31 26.13
N ASP A 166 -9.48 -16.42 27.06
CA ASP A 166 -8.05 -16.35 26.74
C ASP A 166 -7.62 -17.50 25.83
N ALA A 167 -8.21 -18.69 25.97
CA ALA A 167 -7.90 -19.84 25.11
C ALA A 167 -8.30 -19.56 23.65
N GLU A 168 -9.44 -18.91 23.42
CA GLU A 168 -9.86 -18.48 22.08
C GLU A 168 -8.95 -17.41 21.51
N LEU A 169 -8.53 -16.43 22.32
CA LEU A 169 -7.56 -15.42 21.89
C LEU A 169 -6.22 -16.07 21.52
N THR A 170 -5.71 -17.01 22.32
CA THR A 170 -4.48 -17.74 22.02
C THR A 170 -4.61 -18.54 20.72
N ALA A 171 -5.74 -19.21 20.49
CA ALA A 171 -5.99 -19.94 19.26
C ALA A 171 -6.02 -19.00 18.04
N MET A 172 -6.66 -17.83 18.18
CA MET A 172 -6.68 -16.79 17.16
C MET A 172 -5.26 -16.31 16.84
N VAL A 173 -4.51 -15.83 17.82
CA VAL A 173 -3.13 -15.34 17.64
C VAL A 173 -2.26 -16.38 16.93
N LYS A 174 -2.33 -17.64 17.38
CA LYS A 174 -1.58 -18.74 16.76
C LYS A 174 -1.93 -18.92 15.28
N ALA A 175 -3.21 -18.83 14.90
CA ALA A 175 -3.62 -18.92 13.50
C ALA A 175 -3.08 -17.75 12.68
N PHE A 176 -3.17 -16.52 13.19
CA PHE A 176 -2.62 -15.33 12.54
C PHE A 176 -1.11 -15.45 12.33
N GLU A 177 -0.34 -15.85 13.34
CA GLU A 177 1.12 -16.02 13.23
C GLU A 177 1.50 -17.11 12.22
N GLN A 178 0.83 -18.27 12.26
CA GLN A 178 1.13 -19.39 11.37
C GLN A 178 0.87 -19.07 9.90
N VAL A 179 -0.18 -18.29 9.63
CA VAL A 179 -0.60 -17.93 8.28
C VAL A 179 0.22 -16.74 7.76
N ALA A 180 0.60 -15.79 8.62
CA ALA A 180 1.40 -14.62 8.24
C ALA A 180 2.66 -15.01 7.46
N GLU A 181 3.41 -16.00 7.92
CA GLU A 181 4.69 -16.37 7.30
C GLU A 181 4.52 -17.04 5.91
N ARG A 182 3.32 -17.50 5.54
CA ARG A 182 3.07 -18.18 4.24
C ARG A 182 2.85 -17.24 3.05
N GLY A 183 2.59 -15.97 3.31
CA GLY A 183 2.35 -14.97 2.25
C GLY A 183 2.93 -13.62 2.60
N LEU A 184 2.59 -13.07 3.77
CA LEU A 184 3.13 -11.78 4.22
C LEU A 184 4.63 -11.85 4.52
N GLY A 185 5.11 -12.92 5.19
CA GLY A 185 6.55 -13.12 5.41
C GLY A 185 7.33 -13.27 4.10
N VAL A 186 6.74 -13.97 3.11
CA VAL A 186 7.30 -14.11 1.75
C VAL A 186 7.36 -12.75 1.05
N TYR A 187 6.30 -11.95 1.16
CA TYR A 187 6.24 -10.60 0.62
C TYR A 187 7.33 -9.69 1.20
N GLU A 188 7.43 -9.60 2.53
CA GLU A 188 8.44 -8.75 3.19
C GLU A 188 9.87 -9.16 2.79
N ALA A 189 10.17 -10.46 2.86
CA ALA A 189 11.48 -10.99 2.49
C ALA A 189 11.81 -10.76 1.01
N THR A 190 10.83 -10.92 0.11
CA THR A 190 11.00 -10.72 -1.33
C THR A 190 11.24 -9.26 -1.66
N ARG A 191 10.42 -8.34 -1.11
CA ARG A 191 10.57 -6.89 -1.25
C ARG A 191 11.95 -6.43 -0.80
N ASP A 192 12.38 -6.86 0.39
CA ASP A 192 13.65 -6.43 0.96
C ASP A 192 14.84 -7.01 0.18
N SER A 193 14.78 -8.28 -0.23
CA SER A 193 15.82 -8.90 -1.06
C SER A 193 15.95 -8.22 -2.43
N LEU A 194 14.83 -7.85 -3.06
CA LEU A 194 14.82 -7.15 -4.34
C LEU A 194 15.39 -5.73 -4.20
N ARG A 195 15.07 -5.01 -3.13
CA ARG A 195 15.66 -3.69 -2.84
C ARG A 195 17.18 -3.76 -2.80
N THR A 196 17.72 -4.70 -2.04
CA THR A 196 19.18 -4.90 -1.93
C THR A 196 19.79 -5.32 -3.28
N ALA A 197 19.13 -6.21 -4.03
CA ALA A 197 19.62 -6.68 -5.32
C ALA A 197 19.65 -5.56 -6.37
N MET A 198 18.60 -4.74 -6.46
CA MET A 198 18.51 -3.59 -7.35
C MET A 198 19.55 -2.52 -7.02
N LEU A 199 19.76 -2.22 -5.73
CA LEU A 199 20.81 -1.29 -5.31
C LEU A 199 22.20 -1.81 -5.72
N THR A 200 22.46 -3.10 -5.53
CA THR A 200 23.71 -3.74 -5.94
C THR A 200 23.91 -3.67 -7.46
N ALA A 201 22.87 -3.92 -8.24
CA ALA A 201 22.91 -3.82 -9.69
C ALA A 201 23.16 -2.38 -10.17
N ALA A 202 22.51 -1.39 -9.55
CA ALA A 202 22.74 0.03 -9.85
C ALA A 202 24.18 0.46 -9.57
N ILE A 203 24.78 0.02 -8.46
CA ILE A 203 26.20 0.31 -8.17
C ILE A 203 27.11 -0.25 -9.27
N LYS A 204 26.86 -1.50 -9.71
CA LYS A 204 27.62 -2.12 -10.81
C LYS A 204 27.46 -1.36 -12.12
N ARG A 205 26.24 -0.94 -12.47
CA ARG A 205 25.96 -0.13 -13.67
C ARG A 205 26.66 1.23 -13.60
N ALA A 206 26.62 1.89 -12.45
CA ALA A 206 27.30 3.17 -12.24
C ALA A 206 28.82 3.03 -12.43
N ALA A 207 29.42 1.96 -11.88
CA ALA A 207 30.84 1.67 -12.06
C ALA A 207 31.21 1.41 -13.53
N ALA A 208 30.38 0.65 -14.25
CA ALA A 208 30.63 0.25 -15.63
C ALA A 208 30.48 1.40 -16.63
N THR A 209 29.51 2.28 -16.40
CA THR A 209 29.16 3.37 -17.32
C THR A 209 29.82 4.70 -16.97
N GLY A 210 30.26 4.86 -15.71
CA GLY A 210 30.70 6.16 -15.17
C GLY A 210 29.57 7.17 -14.98
N THR A 211 28.32 6.77 -15.20
CA THR A 211 27.14 7.63 -15.04
C THR A 211 26.46 7.40 -13.70
N GLN A 212 25.85 8.44 -13.15
CA GLN A 212 25.03 8.30 -11.95
C GLN A 212 23.81 7.40 -12.27
N GLN A 213 23.44 6.54 -11.31
CA GLN A 213 22.26 5.69 -11.41
C GLN A 213 21.23 6.13 -10.37
N ASN A 214 19.96 5.79 -10.59
CA ASN A 214 18.87 6.09 -9.67
C ASN A 214 18.18 4.79 -9.24
N ILE A 215 17.82 4.68 -7.96
CA ILE A 215 16.98 3.61 -7.42
C ILE A 215 15.90 4.24 -6.54
N THR A 216 14.63 3.97 -6.85
CA THR A 216 13.52 4.41 -6.01
C THR A 216 12.70 3.22 -5.52
N THR A 217 12.35 3.22 -4.23
CA THR A 217 11.30 2.33 -3.72
C THR A 217 9.98 3.11 -3.64
N LEU A 218 8.94 2.56 -4.26
CA LEU A 218 7.61 3.16 -4.34
C LEU A 218 6.62 2.26 -3.59
N SER A 219 6.08 2.75 -2.49
CA SER A 219 4.95 2.10 -1.81
C SER A 219 3.65 2.65 -2.38
N PHE A 220 2.95 1.84 -3.17
CA PHE A 220 1.76 2.24 -3.93
C PHE A 220 0.49 1.83 -3.18
N HIS A 221 -0.35 2.82 -2.92
CA HIS A 221 -1.53 2.73 -2.06
C HIS A 221 -2.75 3.37 -2.72
N ASP A 222 -3.93 3.03 -2.22
CA ASP A 222 -5.15 3.73 -2.57
C ASP A 222 -6.06 3.91 -1.35
N THR A 223 -6.78 5.02 -1.31
CA THR A 223 -7.80 5.28 -0.28
C THR A 223 -8.96 6.06 -0.89
N MET A 224 -10.18 5.86 -0.37
CA MET A 224 -11.34 6.68 -0.73
C MET A 224 -11.48 7.94 0.12
N ASN A 225 -11.99 9.02 -0.48
CA ASN A 225 -12.46 10.20 0.24
C ASN A 225 -13.81 9.97 0.95
N HIS A 226 -14.40 8.79 0.75
CA HIS A 226 -15.60 8.32 1.43
C HIS A 226 -15.28 7.08 2.30
N THR A 227 -16.18 6.79 3.24
CA THR A 227 -16.08 5.66 4.16
C THR A 227 -17.36 4.83 4.14
N ALA A 228 -17.23 3.52 4.40
CA ALA A 228 -18.34 2.57 4.37
C ALA A 228 -19.40 2.82 5.46
N THR A 229 -20.65 2.58 5.09
CA THR A 229 -21.83 2.50 5.95
C THR A 229 -22.21 1.04 6.21
N ARG A 230 -23.19 0.81 7.11
CA ARG A 230 -23.65 -0.53 7.52
C ARG A 230 -24.23 -1.38 6.41
N ASP A 231 -24.78 -0.76 5.38
CA ASP A 231 -25.34 -1.47 4.23
C ASP A 231 -24.32 -1.68 3.11
N GLY A 232 -23.05 -1.34 3.35
CA GLY A 232 -21.95 -1.48 2.40
C GLY A 232 -21.78 -0.31 1.42
N ALA A 233 -22.61 0.73 1.49
CA ALA A 233 -22.39 1.94 0.70
C ALA A 233 -21.16 2.71 1.19
N VAL A 234 -20.26 3.12 0.29
CA VAL A 234 -19.08 3.93 0.58
C VAL A 234 -19.38 5.39 0.22
N ASN A 235 -20.14 6.07 1.07
CA ASN A 235 -20.69 7.40 0.77
C ASN A 235 -20.61 8.40 1.95
N VAL A 236 -19.98 8.03 3.06
CA VAL A 236 -19.75 8.96 4.17
C VAL A 236 -18.44 9.70 3.92
N GLU A 237 -18.55 10.96 3.50
CA GLU A 237 -17.42 11.81 3.17
C GLU A 237 -16.49 12.00 4.38
N ARG A 238 -15.17 11.90 4.15
CA ARG A 238 -14.15 12.15 5.17
C ARG A 238 -14.10 13.63 5.53
N ALA A 239 -13.58 13.93 6.73
CA ALA A 239 -13.31 15.32 7.10
C ALA A 239 -12.28 15.93 6.14
N PRO A 240 -12.37 17.23 5.80
CA PRO A 240 -11.50 17.85 4.78
C PRO A 240 -10.00 17.62 4.96
N LYS A 241 -9.51 17.59 6.21
CA LYS A 241 -8.10 17.36 6.53
C LYS A 241 -7.62 15.92 6.25
N ASP A 242 -8.54 14.98 6.09
CA ASP A 242 -8.29 13.56 5.90
C ASP A 242 -8.59 13.14 4.44
N ARG A 243 -8.85 14.11 3.56
CA ARG A 243 -9.12 13.88 2.13
C ARG A 243 -7.83 13.89 1.33
N LEU A 244 -7.78 13.02 0.34
CA LEU A 244 -6.80 12.99 -0.71
C LEU A 244 -7.09 14.04 -1.79
N PRO A 245 -6.05 14.48 -2.52
CA PRO A 245 -6.22 15.23 -3.76
C PRO A 245 -6.88 14.35 -4.84
N ASP A 246 -7.26 14.96 -5.96
CA ASP A 246 -8.04 14.30 -7.01
C ASP A 246 -7.33 13.15 -7.74
N VAL A 247 -5.99 13.06 -7.65
CA VAL A 247 -5.20 11.97 -8.22
C VAL A 247 -4.40 11.26 -7.15
N VAL A 248 -3.38 11.90 -6.58
CA VAL A 248 -2.39 11.22 -5.72
C VAL A 248 -1.72 12.18 -4.74
N ALA A 249 -1.48 11.69 -3.52
CA ALA A 249 -0.57 12.31 -2.56
C ALA A 249 0.77 11.56 -2.55
N LEU A 250 1.87 12.26 -2.83
CA LEU A 250 3.22 11.71 -2.76
C LEU A 250 3.87 12.08 -1.42
N SER A 251 4.47 11.10 -0.74
CA SER A 251 4.93 11.30 0.63
C SER A 251 6.34 10.78 0.86
N ASN A 252 7.16 11.61 1.52
CA ASN A 252 8.54 11.31 1.91
C ASN A 252 8.83 11.57 3.39
N ARG A 253 7.78 11.63 4.24
CA ARG A 253 7.85 11.97 5.68
C ARG A 253 8.10 13.45 6.01
N GLY A 254 8.24 14.30 4.99
CA GLY A 254 8.43 15.74 5.11
C GLY A 254 7.17 16.53 5.44
N ASP A 255 7.29 17.86 5.36
CA ASP A 255 6.18 18.81 5.39
C ASP A 255 5.43 18.84 4.05
N LYS A 256 4.49 19.79 3.90
CA LYS A 256 3.70 19.97 2.67
C LYS A 256 4.53 20.34 1.43
N GLN A 257 5.82 20.58 1.59
CA GLN A 257 6.76 20.84 0.51
C GLN A 257 7.78 19.70 0.36
N GLY A 258 7.69 18.64 1.18
CA GLY A 258 8.65 17.54 1.21
C GLY A 258 9.86 17.80 2.11
N ASN A 259 9.98 18.97 2.74
CA ASN A 259 11.14 19.33 3.54
C ASN A 259 11.11 18.64 4.91
N ARG A 260 12.27 18.54 5.55
CA ARG A 260 12.41 17.91 6.87
C ARG A 260 11.56 18.61 7.93
N ARG A 261 10.88 17.81 8.78
CA ARG A 261 10.12 18.29 9.95
C ARG A 261 10.85 17.98 11.25
N GLY A 262 11.43 19.00 11.87
CA GLY A 262 12.16 18.81 13.13
C GLY A 262 13.27 17.76 12.99
N SER A 263 13.29 16.78 13.90
CA SER A 263 14.27 15.68 13.90
C SER A 263 13.90 14.50 13.00
N GLU A 264 12.67 14.43 12.48
CA GLU A 264 12.20 13.30 11.66
C GLU A 264 13.11 13.11 10.42
N VAL A 265 13.29 11.86 10.01
CA VAL A 265 14.05 11.51 8.81
C VAL A 265 13.11 11.56 7.60
N ILE A 266 13.49 12.32 6.57
CA ILE A 266 12.84 12.26 5.27
C ILE A 266 13.40 11.09 4.46
N THR A 267 12.57 10.50 3.61
CA THR A 267 12.87 9.23 2.92
C THR A 267 13.28 9.41 1.46
N MET A 268 13.12 10.63 0.92
CA MET A 268 13.55 11.04 -0.42
C MET A 268 13.92 12.53 -0.39
N ASP A 269 14.87 12.92 -1.23
CA ASP A 269 15.25 14.32 -1.44
C ASP A 269 14.02 15.21 -1.77
N PRO A 270 13.83 16.36 -1.11
CA PRO A 270 12.65 17.21 -1.34
C PRO A 270 12.51 17.76 -2.76
N ASP A 271 13.62 18.08 -3.44
CA ASP A 271 13.59 18.55 -4.83
C ASP A 271 13.18 17.41 -5.78
N GLN A 272 13.66 16.20 -5.51
CA GLN A 272 13.24 15.01 -6.25
C GLN A 272 11.74 14.74 -6.06
N LEU A 273 11.21 14.84 -4.82
CA LEU A 273 9.79 14.65 -4.57
C LEU A 273 8.93 15.69 -5.30
N ARG A 274 9.33 16.97 -5.26
CA ARG A 274 8.62 18.05 -5.97
C ARG A 274 8.61 17.84 -7.47
N THR A 275 9.75 17.41 -8.02
CA THR A 275 9.87 17.05 -9.44
C THR A 275 8.98 15.86 -9.78
N LEU A 276 9.01 14.80 -8.98
CA LEU A 276 8.17 13.61 -9.18
C LEU A 276 6.68 13.98 -9.19
N ALA A 277 6.25 14.90 -8.32
CA ALA A 277 4.88 15.40 -8.31
C ALA A 277 4.51 16.14 -9.61
N GLU A 278 5.41 16.94 -10.17
CA GLU A 278 5.19 17.58 -11.47
C GLU A 278 5.10 16.55 -12.60
N CYS A 279 5.99 15.56 -12.62
CA CYS A 279 5.92 14.47 -13.59
C CYS A 279 4.63 13.64 -13.44
N HIS A 280 4.07 13.51 -12.23
CA HIS A 280 2.75 12.92 -12.02
C HIS A 280 1.63 13.77 -12.62
N ARG A 281 1.70 15.11 -12.52
CA ARG A 281 0.72 15.97 -13.19
C ARG A 281 0.74 15.82 -14.70
N ILE A 282 1.94 15.73 -15.29
CA ILE A 282 2.13 15.49 -16.72
C ILE A 282 1.58 14.12 -17.12
N GLY A 283 2.04 13.05 -16.47
CA GLY A 283 1.66 11.69 -16.85
C GLY A 283 0.19 11.36 -16.63
N PHE A 284 -0.45 11.93 -15.61
CA PHE A 284 -1.90 11.82 -15.40
C PHE A 284 -2.71 12.88 -16.16
N ASN A 285 -2.05 13.74 -16.94
CA ASN A 285 -2.65 14.78 -17.77
C ASN A 285 -3.62 15.69 -16.98
N VAL A 286 -3.18 16.17 -15.82
CA VAL A 286 -3.96 17.07 -14.96
C VAL A 286 -3.36 18.47 -14.93
N SER A 287 -4.20 19.48 -15.14
CA SER A 287 -3.80 20.89 -15.13
C SER A 287 -3.91 21.56 -13.75
N ASP A 288 -4.72 20.99 -12.85
CA ASP A 288 -4.84 21.52 -11.49
C ASP A 288 -3.62 21.10 -10.65
N PRO A 289 -2.79 22.04 -10.16
CA PRO A 289 -1.66 21.71 -9.32
C PRO A 289 -2.06 20.99 -8.02
N ALA A 290 -3.29 21.18 -7.53
CA ALA A 290 -3.81 20.53 -6.32
C ALA A 290 -4.23 19.07 -6.53
N ALA A 291 -4.36 18.59 -7.78
CA ALA A 291 -4.67 17.20 -8.09
C ALA A 291 -3.54 16.23 -7.66
N VAL A 292 -2.31 16.75 -7.53
CA VAL A 292 -1.16 16.04 -6.97
C VAL A 292 -0.60 16.83 -5.78
N ALA A 293 -0.69 16.26 -4.58
CA ALA A 293 -0.26 16.90 -3.34
C ALA A 293 0.95 16.19 -2.72
N LEU A 294 1.62 16.86 -1.77
CA LEU A 294 2.71 16.28 -1.00
C LEU A 294 2.35 16.11 0.47
N ASN A 295 2.69 14.95 1.04
CA ASN A 295 2.63 14.67 2.48
C ASN A 295 1.28 15.05 3.15
N THR A 296 0.17 14.98 2.41
CA THR A 296 -1.16 15.34 2.89
C THR A 296 -2.21 14.43 2.23
N PRO A 297 -3.09 13.76 2.99
CA PRO A 297 -3.15 13.76 4.46
C PRO A 297 -2.12 12.80 5.09
N TYR A 298 -1.50 11.94 4.27
CA TYR A 298 -0.56 10.92 4.71
C TYR A 298 0.88 11.40 4.57
N LEU A 299 1.70 11.10 5.59
CA LEU A 299 3.11 11.48 5.64
C LEU A 299 4.03 10.38 5.12
N GLY A 300 3.48 9.29 4.62
CA GLY A 300 4.26 8.10 4.31
C GLY A 300 4.16 7.04 5.40
N SER A 301 4.51 5.84 5.01
CA SER A 301 4.24 4.62 5.73
C SER A 301 5.48 3.92 6.28
N GLN A 302 5.29 2.83 7.03
CA GLN A 302 6.39 2.05 7.59
C GLN A 302 7.33 1.51 6.50
N GLU A 303 6.82 1.12 5.33
CA GLU A 303 7.68 0.61 4.25
C GLU A 303 8.70 1.65 3.78
N ILE A 304 8.26 2.88 3.55
CA ILE A 304 9.17 3.94 3.10
C ILE A 304 10.05 4.46 4.23
N ILE A 305 9.58 4.38 5.48
CA ILE A 305 10.40 4.70 6.67
C ILE A 305 11.55 3.71 6.77
N ALA A 306 11.28 2.40 6.72
CA ALA A 306 12.31 1.38 6.81
C ALA A 306 13.32 1.46 5.66
N ALA A 307 12.85 1.64 4.42
CA ALA A 307 13.73 1.84 3.27
C ALA A 307 14.55 3.15 3.39
N GLY A 308 13.92 4.22 3.87
CA GLY A 308 14.59 5.50 4.09
C GLY A 308 15.67 5.43 5.17
N GLU A 309 15.43 4.73 6.28
CA GLU A 309 16.43 4.49 7.32
C GLU A 309 17.66 3.76 6.75
N GLU A 310 17.45 2.66 6.02
CA GLU A 310 18.53 1.92 5.35
C GLU A 310 19.31 2.82 4.38
N PHE A 311 18.62 3.58 3.53
CA PHE A 311 19.27 4.49 2.59
C PHE A 311 20.07 5.58 3.31
N ARG A 312 19.59 6.11 4.43
CA ARG A 312 20.30 7.16 5.18
C ARG A 312 21.56 6.67 5.86
N GLU A 313 21.67 5.38 6.17
CA GLU A 313 22.93 4.78 6.64
C GLU A 313 23.98 4.67 5.51
N LEU A 314 23.51 4.60 4.27
CA LEU A 314 24.34 4.38 3.08
C LEU A 314 24.71 5.68 2.35
N THR A 315 23.93 6.75 2.52
CA THR A 315 24.09 8.00 1.75
C THR A 315 24.48 9.20 2.59
N ASP A 316 24.98 10.24 1.92
CA ASP A 316 25.12 11.56 2.54
C ASP A 316 23.77 12.31 2.67
N ALA A 317 23.83 13.59 3.02
CA ALA A 317 22.64 14.42 3.18
C ALA A 317 21.81 14.59 1.88
N THR A 318 22.40 14.32 0.71
CA THR A 318 21.83 14.49 -0.64
C THR A 318 21.23 13.20 -1.21
N PHE A 319 21.14 12.13 -0.39
CA PHE A 319 20.62 10.82 -0.80
C PHE A 319 21.44 10.17 -1.93
N ILE A 320 22.74 10.46 -1.97
CA ILE A 320 23.67 9.85 -2.92
C ILE A 320 24.57 8.89 -2.16
N LEU A 321 24.54 7.63 -2.58
CA LEU A 321 25.53 6.61 -2.23
C LEU A 321 26.74 6.78 -3.14
N THR A 322 27.93 6.90 -2.54
CA THR A 322 29.20 6.92 -3.28
C THR A 322 29.99 5.64 -2.98
N ALA A 323 30.28 4.85 -4.02
CA ALA A 323 31.04 3.61 -3.92
C ALA A 323 32.20 3.62 -4.94
N GLY A 324 33.39 4.04 -4.50
CA GLY A 324 34.51 4.33 -5.39
C GLY A 324 34.18 5.55 -6.27
N THR A 325 34.23 5.38 -7.60
CA THR A 325 33.79 6.39 -8.57
C THR A 325 32.29 6.32 -8.87
N SER A 326 31.59 5.31 -8.33
CA SER A 326 30.17 5.06 -8.61
C SER A 326 29.29 5.97 -7.77
N ARG A 327 28.25 6.55 -8.37
CA ARG A 327 27.25 7.37 -7.69
C ARG A 327 25.86 6.79 -7.94
N VAL A 328 25.13 6.50 -6.87
CA VAL A 328 23.73 6.03 -6.96
C VAL A 328 22.86 6.93 -6.09
N ARG A 329 21.90 7.61 -6.71
CA ARG A 329 20.86 8.34 -5.98
C ARG A 329 19.78 7.35 -5.55
N VAL A 330 19.36 7.45 -4.29
CA VAL A 330 18.31 6.59 -3.72
C VAL A 330 17.16 7.41 -3.17
N GLY A 331 15.97 6.82 -3.12
CA GLY A 331 14.83 7.44 -2.47
C GLY A 331 13.73 6.42 -2.19
N ALA A 332 12.92 6.70 -1.18
CA ALA A 332 11.73 5.94 -0.85
C ALA A 332 10.54 6.90 -0.76
N VAL A 333 9.46 6.59 -1.47
CA VAL A 333 8.28 7.44 -1.60
C VAL A 333 7.00 6.60 -1.53
N GLN A 334 5.98 7.13 -0.86
CA GLN A 334 4.63 6.56 -0.91
C GLN A 334 3.81 7.35 -1.92
N ALA A 335 3.04 6.64 -2.74
CA ALA A 335 1.99 7.22 -3.56
C ALA A 335 0.63 6.74 -3.04
N GLU A 336 -0.14 7.64 -2.44
CA GLU A 336 -1.50 7.37 -2.01
C GLU A 336 -2.49 7.92 -3.05
N PHE A 337 -3.02 7.04 -3.89
CA PHE A 337 -3.97 7.41 -4.93
C PHE A 337 -5.39 7.53 -4.38
N LEU A 338 -6.14 8.47 -4.96
CA LEU A 338 -7.58 8.51 -4.76
C LEU A 338 -8.21 7.28 -5.44
N ARG A 339 -8.78 6.36 -4.66
CA ARG A 339 -9.39 5.14 -5.20
C ARG A 339 -10.55 5.48 -6.14
N GLU A 340 -11.30 6.56 -5.90
CA GLU A 340 -12.32 7.05 -6.84
C GLU A 340 -11.73 7.36 -8.23
N HIS A 341 -10.52 7.92 -8.30
CA HIS A 341 -9.82 8.15 -9.56
C HIS A 341 -9.41 6.85 -10.22
N LEU A 342 -8.83 5.91 -9.46
CA LEU A 342 -8.40 4.61 -9.99
C LEU A 342 -9.56 3.74 -10.49
N LEU A 343 -10.72 3.83 -9.85
CA LEU A 343 -11.92 3.07 -10.25
C LEU A 343 -12.67 3.69 -11.43
N GLY A 344 -12.60 5.02 -11.55
CA GLY A 344 -13.40 5.78 -12.51
C GLY A 344 -14.87 5.93 -12.07
N GLU A 345 -15.55 6.89 -12.70
CA GLU A 345 -16.85 7.40 -12.26
C GLU A 345 -17.93 6.33 -12.11
N ARG A 346 -18.00 5.37 -13.04
CA ARG A 346 -19.02 4.31 -13.04
C ARG A 346 -18.89 3.40 -11.81
N ALA A 347 -17.69 2.89 -11.56
CA ALA A 347 -17.44 1.98 -10.44
C ALA A 347 -17.55 2.74 -9.10
N THR A 348 -17.11 3.99 -9.05
CA THR A 348 -17.33 4.86 -7.87
C THR A 348 -18.82 5.06 -7.58
N ALA A 349 -19.64 5.36 -8.58
CA ALA A 349 -21.09 5.53 -8.42
C ALA A 349 -21.82 4.23 -8.01
N GLU A 350 -21.24 3.06 -8.32
CA GLU A 350 -21.71 1.79 -7.79
C GLU A 350 -21.32 1.59 -6.32
N LEU A 351 -20.12 2.02 -5.92
CA LEU A 351 -19.65 1.92 -4.54
C LEU A 351 -20.44 2.81 -3.56
N THR A 352 -20.94 3.95 -4.01
CA THR A 352 -21.74 4.87 -3.17
C THR A 352 -23.14 4.37 -2.83
N ARG A 353 -23.56 3.24 -3.43
CA ARG A 353 -24.86 2.59 -3.18
C ARG A 353 -24.70 1.38 -2.25
N PRO A 354 -25.76 1.02 -1.50
CA PRO A 354 -25.76 -0.20 -0.67
C PRO A 354 -25.45 -1.45 -1.48
N GLY A 355 -24.71 -2.41 -0.90
CA GLY A 355 -24.33 -3.64 -1.59
C GLY A 355 -23.28 -4.50 -0.88
N THR A 356 -23.13 -5.74 -1.35
CA THR A 356 -22.22 -6.75 -0.78
C THR A 356 -21.09 -7.16 -1.70
N GLY A 357 -21.18 -6.83 -2.99
CA GLY A 357 -20.16 -7.09 -3.98
C GLY A 357 -19.20 -5.92 -4.18
N TRP A 358 -18.33 -6.04 -5.17
CA TRP A 358 -17.45 -4.97 -5.62
C TRP A 358 -17.63 -4.75 -7.12
N PRO A 359 -17.49 -3.52 -7.64
CA PRO A 359 -17.60 -3.26 -9.06
C PRO A 359 -16.66 -4.13 -9.88
N GLU A 360 -17.10 -4.52 -11.08
CA GLU A 360 -16.22 -5.17 -12.05
C GLU A 360 -15.05 -4.25 -12.43
N GLU A 361 -13.87 -4.84 -12.59
CA GLU A 361 -12.68 -4.12 -13.01
C GLU A 361 -12.83 -3.61 -14.45
N ASP A 362 -12.54 -2.34 -14.67
CA ASP A 362 -12.43 -1.75 -15.99
C ASP A 362 -11.00 -1.92 -16.52
N THR A 363 -10.75 -3.01 -17.23
CA THR A 363 -9.41 -3.35 -17.73
C THR A 363 -8.86 -2.32 -18.73
N GLN A 364 -9.72 -1.61 -19.46
CA GLN A 364 -9.29 -0.54 -20.36
C GLN A 364 -8.82 0.68 -19.55
N TRP A 365 -9.52 1.01 -18.48
CA TRP A 365 -9.10 2.06 -17.55
C TRP A 365 -7.81 1.67 -16.81
N THR A 366 -7.71 0.43 -16.31
CA THR A 366 -6.47 -0.11 -15.71
C THR A 366 -5.27 0.06 -16.65
N ALA A 367 -5.42 -0.31 -17.93
CA ALA A 367 -4.36 -0.14 -18.93
C ALA A 367 -4.02 1.33 -19.21
N THR A 368 -4.98 2.24 -19.04
CA THR A 368 -4.76 3.69 -19.17
C THR A 368 -3.97 4.24 -17.98
N LEU A 369 -4.36 3.87 -16.76
CA LEU A 369 -3.64 4.21 -15.53
C LEU A 369 -2.20 3.71 -15.55
N ALA A 370 -1.97 2.48 -16.03
CA ALA A 370 -0.63 1.93 -16.20
C ALA A 370 0.27 2.79 -17.12
N ARG A 371 -0.29 3.31 -18.23
CA ARG A 371 0.42 4.25 -19.12
C ARG A 371 0.65 5.61 -18.49
N HIS A 372 -0.27 6.11 -17.67
CA HIS A 372 -0.07 7.34 -16.91
C HIS A 372 1.10 7.18 -15.94
N CYS A 373 1.14 6.07 -15.18
CA CYS A 373 2.28 5.73 -14.33
C CYS A 373 3.58 5.67 -15.12
N GLN A 374 3.62 4.91 -16.22
CA GLN A 374 4.82 4.84 -17.08
C GLN A 374 5.27 6.23 -17.55
N THR A 375 4.34 7.06 -18.00
CA THR A 375 4.64 8.41 -18.50
C THR A 375 5.18 9.30 -17.38
N SER A 376 4.59 9.27 -16.19
CA SER A 376 5.09 10.02 -15.03
C SER A 376 6.52 9.64 -14.68
N TRP A 377 6.86 8.36 -14.73
CA TRP A 377 8.22 7.90 -14.44
C TRP A 377 9.19 8.15 -15.59
N ASP A 378 8.72 8.16 -16.83
CA ASP A 378 9.52 8.55 -18.00
C ASP A 378 9.93 10.02 -17.94
N GLU A 379 9.00 10.91 -17.64
CA GLU A 379 9.28 12.33 -17.43
C GLU A 379 10.26 12.54 -16.27
N PHE A 380 10.11 11.78 -15.18
CA PHE A 380 11.01 11.89 -14.03
C PHE A 380 12.43 11.42 -14.37
N ARG A 381 12.57 10.30 -15.09
CA ARG A 381 13.86 9.81 -15.59
C ARG A 381 14.52 10.81 -16.55
N ALA A 382 13.74 11.42 -17.44
CA ALA A 382 14.24 12.44 -18.37
C ALA A 382 14.76 13.67 -17.63
N TYR A 383 14.05 14.14 -16.60
CA TYR A 383 14.52 15.22 -15.73
C TYR A 383 15.84 14.86 -15.05
N GLN A 384 15.94 13.65 -14.47
CA GLN A 384 17.16 13.19 -13.80
C GLN A 384 18.35 13.12 -14.75
N ALA A 385 18.16 12.61 -15.97
CA ALA A 385 19.20 12.55 -16.98
C ALA A 385 19.71 13.95 -17.38
N GLY A 386 18.83 14.95 -17.42
CA GLY A 386 19.20 16.34 -17.71
C GLY A 386 19.94 17.09 -16.59
N GLN A 387 19.96 16.56 -15.36
CA GLN A 387 20.74 17.11 -14.24
C GLN A 387 22.18 16.57 -14.21
N ASP A 388 22.43 15.45 -14.88
CA ASP A 388 23.73 14.78 -14.92
C ASP A 388 24.57 15.17 -16.17
N SER A 389 23.99 15.95 -17.09
CA SER A 389 24.66 16.60 -18.24
C SER A 389 25.11 18.01 -17.91
#